data_AF-A0A024TVI5-F1
#
_entry.id   AF-A0A024TVI5-F1
#
_cell.length_a   1.000
_cell.length_b   1.000
_cell.length_c   1.000
_cell.angle_alpha   90.00
_cell.angle_beta   90.00
_cell.angle_gamma   90.00
#
_symmetry.space_group_name_H-M   'P 1'
#
loop_
_entity.id
_entity.type
_entity.pdbx_description
1 polymer ?
#
loop_
_entity_poly.entity_id
_entity_poly.type
_entity_poly.pdbx_seq_one_letter_code
_entity_poly.pdbx_strand_id
1 'polypeptide(L)'
;MFFVVINQFFGNATPEFAAVPNELPIMIREYNGGLYQAWVWYVAKNVSELVFQLFFPMLFLIPVYFMVGFGGDAGVFFTFYLFFVLVASAAVGLGYMVGCIARHPQIAQILGIVIILPLLIFGGLFLNADNTPVYFSWLEYISPLKYGYRGISRAFWNSVEFIPCDASRPCQATSGAQVLANMALNKDSIAVDVVSLVAINVMFRTIGVVWLWVNIRQKH
;
A
#
# COMPACT_ATOMS: atom_id res chain seq x y z
N MET A 1 -4.58 13.71 1.19
CA MET A 1 -4.47 12.53 0.30
C MET A 1 -3.31 11.62 0.69
N PHE A 2 -2.05 12.06 0.57
CA PHE A 2 -0.89 11.25 0.95
C PHE A 2 -0.98 10.69 2.38
N PHE A 3 -1.29 11.54 3.37
CA PHE A 3 -1.49 11.10 4.76
C PHE A 3 -2.62 10.10 4.95
N VAL A 4 -3.67 10.16 4.12
CA VAL A 4 -4.79 9.21 4.17
C VAL A 4 -4.32 7.83 3.67
N VAL A 5 -3.54 7.80 2.59
CA VAL A 5 -2.92 6.56 2.07
C VAL A 5 -1.94 5.98 3.07
N ILE A 6 -1.10 6.81 3.71
CA ILE A 6 -0.20 6.36 4.76
C ILE A 6 -0.98 5.76 5.92
N ASN A 7 -1.99 6.47 6.43
CA ASN A 7 -2.77 5.98 7.57
C ASN A 7 -3.42 4.62 7.24
N GLN A 8 -3.98 4.48 6.05
CA GLN A 8 -4.50 3.21 5.57
C GLN A 8 -3.42 2.13 5.51
N PHE A 9 -2.24 2.43 4.94
CA PHE A 9 -1.16 1.47 4.82
C PHE A 9 -0.65 0.98 6.18
N PHE A 10 -0.38 1.90 7.12
CA PHE A 10 0.05 1.55 8.47
C PHE A 10 -1.03 0.78 9.24
N GLY A 11 -2.29 1.16 9.10
CA GLY A 11 -3.42 0.49 9.75
C GLY A 11 -3.57 -0.98 9.34
N ASN A 12 -3.19 -1.33 8.10
CA ASN A 12 -3.25 -2.71 7.60
C ASN A 12 -1.92 -3.47 7.79
N ALA A 13 -0.76 -2.83 7.67
CA ALA A 13 0.54 -3.52 7.81
C ALA A 13 0.90 -3.88 9.26
N THR A 14 0.64 -2.97 10.20
CA THR A 14 1.03 -3.12 11.61
C THR A 14 0.44 -4.35 12.30
N PRO A 15 -0.87 -4.67 12.17
CA PRO A 15 -1.43 -5.88 12.80
C PRO A 15 -0.79 -7.16 12.23
N GLU A 16 -0.45 -7.18 10.94
CA GLU A 16 0.15 -8.34 10.30
C GLU A 16 1.58 -8.63 10.78
N PHE A 17 2.34 -7.60 11.13
CA PHE A 17 3.66 -7.78 11.76
C PHE A 17 3.59 -8.55 13.08
N ALA A 18 2.45 -8.51 13.78
CA ALA A 18 2.26 -9.28 15.01
C ALA A 18 1.56 -10.61 14.74
N ALA A 19 0.50 -10.62 13.91
CA ALA A 19 -0.33 -11.80 13.68
C ALA A 19 0.44 -12.94 13.00
N VAL A 20 1.19 -12.64 11.93
CA VAL A 20 1.91 -13.67 11.16
C VAL A 20 2.95 -14.39 12.02
N PRO A 21 3.89 -13.72 12.73
CA PRO A 21 4.84 -14.40 13.61
C PRO A 21 4.21 -15.21 14.74
N ASN A 22 3.06 -14.79 15.27
CA ASN A 22 2.37 -15.51 16.34
C ASN A 22 1.71 -16.81 15.85
N GLU A 23 1.26 -16.84 14.60
CA GLU A 23 0.60 -18.01 14.02
C GLU A 23 1.59 -19.03 13.43
N LEU A 24 2.77 -18.59 12.98
CA LEU A 24 3.78 -19.46 12.38
C LEU A 24 4.17 -20.67 13.26
N PRO A 25 4.38 -20.57 14.59
CA PRO A 25 4.68 -21.72 15.44
C PRO A 25 3.56 -22.77 15.47
N ILE A 26 2.30 -22.32 15.48
CA ILE A 26 1.13 -23.20 15.46
C ILE A 26 1.09 -23.93 14.12
N MET A 27 1.27 -23.20 13.02
CA MET A 27 1.30 -23.76 11.68
C MET A 27 2.42 -24.78 11.50
N ILE A 28 3.63 -24.49 11.98
CA ILE A 28 4.77 -25.42 11.90
C ILE A 28 4.47 -26.71 12.70
N ARG A 29 3.82 -26.59 13.86
CA ARG A 29 3.40 -27.75 14.66
C ARG A 29 2.40 -28.63 13.90
N GLU A 30 1.42 -28.02 13.25
CA GLU A 30 0.38 -28.73 12.49
C GLU A 30 0.93 -29.34 11.19
N TYR A 31 1.85 -28.65 10.52
CA TYR A 31 2.60 -29.16 9.38
C TYR A 31 3.42 -30.42 9.74
N ASN A 32 4.18 -30.37 10.84
CA ASN A 32 4.96 -31.51 11.33
C ASN A 32 4.07 -32.68 11.79
N GLY A 33 2.84 -32.38 12.24
CA GLY A 33 1.82 -33.39 12.54
C GLY A 33 1.12 -33.98 11.31
N GLY A 34 1.44 -33.52 10.10
CA GLY A 34 0.87 -34.02 8.85
C GLY A 34 -0.58 -33.60 8.58
N LEU A 35 -1.10 -32.58 9.29
CA LEU A 35 -2.48 -32.13 9.15
C LEU A 35 -2.75 -31.40 7.82
N TYR A 36 -1.81 -30.56 7.38
CA TYR A 36 -1.89 -29.85 6.10
C TYR A 36 -0.51 -29.38 5.63
N GLN A 37 -0.43 -29.00 4.34
CA GLN A 37 0.78 -28.46 3.73
C GLN A 37 0.90 -26.94 3.95
N ALA A 38 2.11 -26.40 4.08
CA ALA A 38 2.33 -24.98 4.39
C ALA A 38 1.66 -23.99 3.41
N TRP A 39 1.56 -24.37 2.12
CA TRP A 39 0.89 -23.54 1.12
C TRP A 39 -0.62 -23.42 1.35
N VAL A 40 -1.25 -24.44 1.97
CA VAL A 40 -2.69 -24.44 2.30
C VAL A 40 -2.98 -23.38 3.35
N TRP A 41 -2.16 -23.32 4.41
CA TRP A 41 -2.26 -22.27 5.41
C TRP A 41 -2.06 -20.88 4.79
N TYR A 42 -1.05 -20.73 3.93
CA TYR A 42 -0.76 -19.46 3.29
C TYR A 42 -1.98 -18.97 2.46
N VAL A 43 -2.53 -19.82 1.59
CA VAL A 43 -3.70 -19.46 0.77
C VAL A 43 -4.93 -19.21 1.64
N ALA A 44 -5.21 -20.07 2.62
CA ALA A 44 -6.36 -19.92 3.50
C ALA A 44 -6.33 -18.59 4.29
N LYS A 45 -5.16 -18.22 4.80
CA LYS A 45 -4.98 -16.96 5.53
C LYS A 45 -5.17 -15.74 4.61
N ASN A 46 -4.56 -15.76 3.42
CA ASN A 46 -4.70 -14.68 2.44
C ASN A 46 -6.16 -14.50 1.95
N VAL A 47 -6.92 -15.59 1.78
CA VAL A 47 -8.35 -15.53 1.41
C VAL A 47 -9.19 -14.96 2.54
N SER A 48 -8.92 -15.36 3.78
CA SER A 48 -9.64 -14.86 4.96
C SER A 48 -9.44 -13.35 5.13
N GLU A 49 -8.21 -12.88 4.89
CA GLU A 49 -7.89 -11.45 4.96
C GLU A 49 -8.41 -10.63 3.79
N LEU A 50 -8.64 -11.23 2.62
CA LEU A 50 -9.20 -10.51 1.48
C LEU A 50 -10.56 -9.88 1.82
N VAL A 51 -11.37 -10.56 2.62
CA VAL A 51 -12.66 -10.03 3.09
C VAL A 51 -12.45 -8.77 3.93
N PHE A 52 -11.49 -8.80 4.86
CA PHE A 52 -11.15 -7.66 5.69
C PHE A 52 -10.53 -6.51 4.87
N GLN A 53 -9.69 -6.83 3.88
CA GLN A 53 -9.09 -5.88 2.95
C GLN A 53 -10.12 -5.18 2.05
N LEU A 54 -11.31 -5.74 1.85
CA LEU A 54 -12.40 -5.08 1.13
C LEU A 54 -13.28 -4.24 2.05
N PHE A 55 -13.54 -4.74 3.27
CA PHE A 55 -14.48 -4.14 4.20
C PHE A 55 -13.89 -2.91 4.94
N PHE A 56 -12.71 -3.04 5.54
CA PHE A 56 -12.12 -1.95 6.35
C PHE A 56 -11.82 -0.69 5.55
N PRO A 57 -11.28 -0.74 4.32
CA PRO A 57 -11.05 0.49 3.57
C PRO A 57 -12.35 1.17 3.15
N MET A 58 -13.44 0.43 2.95
CA MET A 58 -14.76 1.03 2.69
C MET A 58 -15.26 1.81 3.91
N LEU A 59 -15.17 1.20 5.09
CA LEU A 59 -15.57 1.81 6.35
C LEU A 59 -14.77 3.08 6.66
N PHE A 60 -13.49 3.11 6.31
CA PHE A 60 -12.63 4.27 6.49
C PHE A 60 -12.85 5.35 5.41
N LEU A 61 -13.03 4.95 4.14
CA LEU A 61 -13.16 5.88 3.02
C LEU A 61 -14.44 6.70 3.09
N ILE A 62 -15.58 6.11 3.46
CA ILE A 62 -16.88 6.79 3.51
C ILE A 62 -16.82 8.09 4.33
N PRO A 63 -16.48 8.07 5.63
CA PRO A 63 -16.46 9.31 6.43
C PRO A 63 -15.39 10.29 5.94
N VAL A 64 -14.19 9.80 5.58
CA VAL A 64 -13.10 10.65 5.10
C VAL A 64 -13.49 11.38 3.81
N TYR A 65 -14.20 10.70 2.91
CA TYR A 65 -14.60 11.27 1.62
C TYR A 65 -15.56 12.45 1.80
N PHE A 66 -16.58 12.27 2.65
CA PHE A 66 -17.58 13.31 2.93
C PHE A 66 -17.05 14.42 3.83
N MET A 67 -16.22 14.11 4.84
CA MET A 67 -15.69 15.12 5.76
C MET A 67 -14.66 16.05 5.12
N VAL A 68 -13.80 15.51 4.24
CA VAL A 68 -12.80 16.34 3.53
C VAL A 68 -13.46 17.13 2.39
N GLY A 69 -14.60 16.65 1.88
CA GLY A 69 -15.35 17.32 0.82
C GLY A 69 -14.73 17.14 -0.56
N PHE A 70 -14.30 15.91 -0.91
CA PHE A 70 -13.67 15.62 -2.21
C PHE A 70 -14.63 15.70 -3.42
N GLY A 71 -15.86 16.19 -3.25
CA GLY A 71 -16.92 16.20 -4.26
C GLY A 71 -17.90 15.03 -4.10
N GLY A 72 -19.02 15.06 -4.82
CA GLY A 72 -20.06 14.01 -4.80
C GLY A 72 -20.00 13.07 -5.99
N ASP A 73 -18.88 13.04 -6.73
CA ASP A 73 -18.77 12.22 -7.94
C ASP A 73 -18.48 10.76 -7.59
N ALA A 74 -19.39 9.88 -8.00
CA ALA A 74 -19.27 8.44 -7.83
C ALA A 74 -18.01 7.88 -8.51
N GLY A 75 -17.59 8.43 -9.65
CA GLY A 75 -16.40 7.97 -10.38
C GLY A 75 -15.12 8.12 -9.54
N VAL A 76 -14.95 9.27 -8.89
CA VAL A 76 -13.82 9.55 -8.00
C VAL A 76 -13.88 8.66 -6.76
N PHE A 77 -15.07 8.47 -6.17
CA PHE A 77 -15.25 7.62 -4.99
C PHE A 77 -14.83 6.16 -5.26
N PHE A 78 -15.30 5.55 -6.35
CA PHE A 78 -14.94 4.16 -6.67
C PHE A 78 -13.46 4.01 -7.05
N THR A 79 -12.87 5.02 -7.68
CA THR A 79 -11.43 5.03 -7.96
C THR A 79 -10.61 5.12 -6.67
N PHE A 80 -11.02 5.95 -5.71
CA PHE A 80 -10.41 6.00 -4.39
C PHE A 80 -10.53 4.64 -3.70
N TYR A 81 -11.72 4.04 -3.69
CA TYR A 81 -11.94 2.73 -3.10
C TYR A 81 -11.01 1.67 -3.67
N LEU A 82 -10.87 1.60 -5.00
CA LEU A 82 -9.94 0.68 -5.67
C LEU A 82 -8.51 0.86 -5.18
N PHE A 83 -7.99 2.09 -5.15
CA PHE A 83 -6.63 2.36 -4.68
C PHE A 83 -6.45 2.00 -3.20
N PHE A 84 -7.45 2.27 -2.37
CA PHE A 84 -7.39 1.92 -0.95
C PHE A 84 -7.35 0.42 -0.71
N VAL A 85 -8.13 -0.36 -1.46
CA VAL A 85 -8.09 -1.83 -1.43
C VAL A 85 -6.73 -2.35 -1.89
N LEU A 86 -6.20 -1.82 -2.99
CA LEU A 86 -4.88 -2.22 -3.51
C LEU A 86 -3.74 -1.90 -2.54
N VAL A 87 -3.76 -0.70 -1.94
CA VAL A 87 -2.78 -0.28 -0.93
C VAL A 87 -2.91 -1.13 0.33
N ALA A 88 -4.13 -1.40 0.81
CA ALA A 88 -4.36 -2.28 1.97
C ALA A 88 -3.83 -3.69 1.69
N SER A 89 -4.08 -4.21 0.50
CA SER A 89 -3.62 -5.53 0.10
C SER A 89 -2.10 -5.62 -0.03
N ALA A 90 -1.44 -4.55 -0.51
CA ALA A 90 0.02 -4.44 -0.57
C ALA A 90 0.64 -4.29 0.84
N ALA A 91 -0.03 -3.56 1.74
CA ALA A 91 0.36 -3.43 3.14
C ALA A 91 0.37 -4.79 3.85
N VAL A 92 -0.68 -5.58 3.64
CA VAL A 92 -0.76 -6.95 4.13
C VAL A 92 0.33 -7.81 3.50
N GLY A 93 0.55 -7.73 2.18
CA GLY A 93 1.63 -8.46 1.51
C GLY A 93 3.00 -8.19 2.13
N LEU A 94 3.30 -6.92 2.46
CA LEU A 94 4.51 -6.52 3.17
C LEU A 94 4.55 -7.09 4.60
N GLY A 95 3.42 -7.08 5.31
CA GLY A 95 3.23 -7.73 6.60
C GLY A 95 3.60 -9.22 6.57
N TYR A 96 3.15 -9.94 5.56
CA TYR A 96 3.47 -11.36 5.35
C TYR A 96 4.95 -11.58 5.08
N MET A 97 5.54 -10.78 4.21
CA MET A 97 6.97 -10.85 3.90
C MET A 97 7.80 -10.69 5.19
N VAL A 98 7.56 -9.64 5.95
CA VAL A 98 8.29 -9.33 7.19
C VAL A 98 8.00 -10.38 8.28
N GLY A 99 6.74 -10.77 8.44
CA GLY A 99 6.33 -11.75 9.44
C GLY A 99 6.96 -13.12 9.21
N CYS A 100 7.03 -13.58 7.96
CA CYS A 100 7.69 -14.83 7.61
C CYS A 100 9.20 -14.80 7.86
N ILE A 101 9.84 -13.64 7.64
CA ILE A 101 11.29 -13.45 7.85
C ILE A 101 11.65 -13.40 9.35
N ALA A 102 10.96 -12.57 10.12
CA ALA A 102 11.37 -12.25 11.49
C ALA A 102 10.99 -13.32 12.52
N ARG A 103 9.88 -14.07 12.31
CA ARG A 103 9.39 -15.17 13.18
C ARG A 103 9.15 -14.83 14.67
N HIS A 104 9.39 -13.59 15.07
CA HIS A 104 9.17 -13.08 16.41
C HIS A 104 8.46 -11.73 16.29
N PRO A 105 7.32 -11.51 16.98
CA PRO A 105 6.46 -10.35 16.70
C PRO A 105 7.15 -9.01 16.99
N GLN A 106 7.97 -8.94 18.05
CA GLN A 106 8.75 -7.74 18.39
C GLN A 106 9.78 -7.40 17.30
N ILE A 107 10.49 -8.40 16.78
CA ILE A 107 11.50 -8.19 15.72
C ILE A 107 10.79 -7.81 14.41
N ALA A 108 9.66 -8.45 14.10
CA ALA A 108 8.87 -8.18 12.91
C ALA A 108 8.35 -6.73 12.89
N GLN A 109 7.87 -6.22 14.03
CA GLN A 109 7.41 -4.83 14.14
C GLN A 109 8.54 -3.83 13.88
N ILE A 110 9.70 -4.03 14.51
CA ILE A 110 10.87 -3.15 14.32
C ILE A 110 11.31 -3.18 12.85
N LEU A 111 11.48 -4.39 12.29
CA LEU A 111 11.91 -4.57 10.90
C LEU A 111 10.89 -3.97 9.92
N GLY A 112 9.60 -4.17 10.19
CA GLY A 112 8.50 -3.62 9.41
C GLY A 112 8.55 -2.10 9.35
N ILE A 113 8.66 -1.42 10.50
CA ILE A 113 8.75 0.04 10.56
C ILE A 113 10.01 0.53 9.83
N VAL A 114 11.15 -0.13 10.03
CA VAL A 114 12.41 0.21 9.35
C VAL A 114 12.28 0.11 7.83
N ILE A 115 11.50 -0.84 7.30
CA ILE A 115 11.23 -0.97 5.87
C ILE A 115 10.22 0.09 5.39
N ILE A 116 9.18 0.39 6.17
CA ILE A 116 8.14 1.33 5.77
C ILE A 116 8.68 2.76 5.68
N LEU A 117 9.60 3.17 6.58
CA LEU A 117 10.12 4.53 6.63
C LEU A 117 10.78 4.99 5.32
N PRO A 118 11.72 4.25 4.71
CA PRO A 118 12.23 4.56 3.38
C PRO A 118 11.11 4.60 2.32
N LEU A 119 10.21 3.62 2.30
CA LEU A 119 9.11 3.58 1.31
C LEU A 119 8.19 4.80 1.42
N LEU A 120 8.03 5.36 2.62
CA LEU A 120 7.29 6.59 2.88
C LEU A 120 8.02 7.82 2.38
N ILE A 121 9.34 7.93 2.62
CA ILE A 121 10.16 9.05 2.13
C ILE A 121 10.12 9.10 0.59
N PHE A 122 10.25 7.95 -0.06
CA PHE A 122 10.13 7.79 -1.52
C PHE A 122 8.67 7.64 -1.99
N GLY A 123 7.68 7.96 -1.14
CA GLY A 123 6.24 7.84 -1.43
C GLY A 123 5.66 8.93 -2.34
N GLY A 124 6.51 9.75 -2.98
CA GLY A 124 6.12 10.73 -3.99
C GLY A 124 5.71 12.12 -3.48
N LEU A 125 5.48 12.32 -2.17
CA LEU A 125 5.23 13.66 -1.61
C LEU A 125 6.53 14.36 -1.17
N PHE A 126 7.39 13.66 -0.43
CA PHE A 126 8.61 14.26 0.15
C PHE A 126 9.76 14.37 -0.85
N LEU A 127 9.87 13.38 -1.75
CA LEU A 127 10.79 13.39 -2.87
C LEU A 127 9.98 13.22 -4.15
N ASN A 128 10.07 14.23 -5.01
CA ASN A 128 9.56 14.13 -6.38
C ASN A 128 10.44 13.17 -7.17
N ALA A 129 9.83 12.38 -8.05
CA ALA A 129 10.50 11.42 -8.93
C ALA A 129 11.68 12.04 -9.72
N ASP A 130 11.60 13.33 -10.03
CA ASP A 130 12.62 14.08 -10.78
C ASP A 130 13.86 14.44 -9.96
N ASN A 131 13.75 14.49 -8.64
CA ASN A 131 14.82 14.89 -7.74
C ASN A 131 15.47 13.67 -7.03
N THR A 132 15.00 12.45 -7.29
CA THR A 132 15.56 11.23 -6.71
C THR A 132 16.92 10.90 -7.36
N PRO A 133 18.02 10.76 -6.60
CA PRO A 133 19.29 10.29 -7.15
C PRO A 133 19.14 8.92 -7.81
N VAL A 134 19.80 8.70 -8.96
CA VAL A 134 19.68 7.47 -9.77
C VAL A 134 19.87 6.20 -8.94
N TYR A 135 20.77 6.24 -7.95
CA TYR A 135 21.07 5.11 -7.04
C TYR A 135 19.88 4.65 -6.18
N PHE A 136 18.94 5.55 -5.84
CA PHE A 136 17.77 5.26 -5.00
C PHE A 136 16.46 5.15 -5.79
N SER A 137 16.51 5.31 -7.11
CA SER A 137 15.33 5.24 -7.99
C SER A 137 14.55 3.92 -7.85
N TRP A 138 15.22 2.80 -7.58
CA TRP A 138 14.59 1.50 -7.39
C TRP A 138 13.64 1.45 -6.18
N LEU A 139 13.94 2.16 -5.09
CA LEU A 139 13.07 2.21 -3.89
C LEU A 139 11.74 2.88 -4.21
N GLU A 140 11.80 3.89 -5.08
CA GLU A 140 10.63 4.61 -5.56
C GLU A 140 9.71 3.70 -6.39
N TYR A 141 10.28 2.76 -7.16
CA TYR A 141 9.49 1.79 -7.93
C TYR A 141 8.87 0.68 -7.09
N ILE A 142 9.46 0.35 -5.93
CA ILE A 142 8.95 -0.68 -5.01
C ILE A 142 7.93 -0.11 -4.02
N SER A 143 7.86 1.21 -3.83
CA SER A 143 6.96 1.83 -2.86
C SER A 143 5.49 1.77 -3.28
N PRO A 144 4.63 1.00 -2.58
CA PRO A 144 3.18 1.02 -2.84
C PRO A 144 2.54 2.36 -2.44
N LEU A 145 3.13 3.10 -1.49
CA LEU A 145 2.64 4.40 -1.04
C LEU A 145 2.67 5.43 -2.17
N LYS A 146 3.72 5.39 -3.01
CA LYS A 146 3.84 6.27 -4.19
C LYS A 146 2.67 6.10 -5.15
N TYR A 147 2.41 4.86 -5.58
CA TYR A 147 1.36 4.58 -6.55
C TYR A 147 -0.03 4.82 -5.96
N GLY A 148 -0.23 4.49 -4.68
CA GLY A 148 -1.48 4.81 -3.97
C GLY A 148 -1.75 6.31 -3.93
N TYR A 149 -0.76 7.11 -3.52
CA TYR A 149 -0.86 8.57 -3.49
C TYR A 149 -1.10 9.17 -4.88
N ARG A 150 -0.28 8.78 -5.86
CA ARG A 150 -0.38 9.24 -7.25
C ARG A 150 -1.74 8.93 -7.87
N GLY A 151 -2.25 7.71 -7.64
CA GLY A 151 -3.54 7.27 -8.14
C GLY A 151 -4.71 8.11 -7.61
N ILE A 152 -4.79 8.29 -6.28
CA ILE A 152 -5.89 9.08 -5.68
C ILE A 152 -5.77 10.57 -6.01
N SER A 153 -4.55 11.10 -6.11
CA SER A 153 -4.35 12.50 -6.49
C SER A 153 -4.76 12.76 -7.93
N ARG A 154 -4.42 11.87 -8.87
CA ARG A 154 -4.91 11.96 -10.25
C ARG A 154 -6.42 11.87 -10.33
N ALA A 155 -7.02 10.93 -9.61
CA ALA A 155 -8.47 10.74 -9.62
C ALA A 155 -9.23 12.00 -9.17
N PHE A 156 -8.75 12.69 -8.13
CA PHE A 156 -9.39 13.93 -7.66
C PHE A 156 -9.03 15.15 -8.53
N TRP A 157 -7.76 15.38 -8.83
CA TRP A 157 -7.38 16.61 -9.52
C TRP A 157 -7.84 16.63 -10.99
N ASN A 158 -8.02 15.47 -11.62
CA ASN A 158 -8.63 15.41 -12.96
C ASN A 158 -10.13 15.75 -12.96
N SER A 159 -10.84 15.62 -11.82
CA SER A 159 -12.24 16.04 -11.71
C SER A 159 -12.40 17.53 -11.39
N VAL A 160 -11.31 18.25 -11.10
CA VAL A 160 -11.34 19.69 -10.77
C VAL A 160 -10.89 20.52 -11.97
N GLU A 161 -11.86 21.02 -12.72
CA GLU A 161 -11.60 21.80 -13.94
C GLU A 161 -11.13 23.24 -13.65
N PHE A 162 -11.74 23.90 -12.67
CA PHE A 162 -11.47 25.31 -12.36
C PHE A 162 -11.24 25.55 -10.87
N ILE A 163 -10.16 26.27 -10.56
CA ILE A 163 -9.83 26.71 -9.20
C ILE A 163 -9.97 28.24 -9.16
N PRO A 164 -10.87 28.80 -8.32
CA PRO A 164 -11.06 30.24 -8.23
C PRO A 164 -9.80 30.92 -7.72
N CYS A 165 -9.30 31.86 -8.52
CA CYS A 165 -8.09 32.62 -8.26
C CYS A 165 -8.44 34.04 -7.84
N ASP A 166 -8.04 34.44 -6.63
CA ASP A 166 -8.17 35.83 -6.20
C ASP A 166 -7.01 36.67 -6.79
N ALA A 167 -7.34 37.82 -7.36
CA ALA A 167 -6.38 38.70 -8.03
C ALA A 167 -5.34 39.32 -7.07
N SER A 168 -5.55 39.19 -5.76
CA SER A 168 -4.68 39.70 -4.71
C SER A 168 -3.39 38.89 -4.50
N ARG A 169 -3.29 37.65 -5.03
CA ARG A 169 -2.13 36.77 -4.86
C ARG A 169 -1.74 36.11 -6.18
N PRO A 170 -0.43 35.86 -6.43
CA PRO A 170 -0.02 35.12 -7.61
C PRO A 170 -0.57 33.69 -7.54
N CYS A 171 -1.41 33.33 -8.50
CA CYS A 171 -1.97 31.99 -8.59
C CYS A 171 -0.95 31.00 -9.13
N GLN A 172 -0.61 29.98 -8.33
CA GLN A 172 0.28 28.89 -8.75
C GLN A 172 -0.40 27.86 -9.67
N ALA A 173 -1.73 27.72 -9.60
CA ALA A 173 -2.50 26.83 -10.47
C ALA A 173 -3.95 27.30 -10.61
N THR A 174 -4.48 27.28 -11.83
CA THR A 174 -5.87 27.63 -12.17
C THR A 174 -6.74 26.41 -12.48
N SER A 175 -6.13 25.23 -12.62
CA SER A 175 -6.79 23.95 -12.89
C SER A 175 -6.12 22.80 -12.15
N GLY A 176 -6.84 21.71 -11.90
CA GLY A 176 -6.27 20.52 -11.27
C GLY A 176 -5.15 19.87 -12.09
N ALA A 177 -5.20 19.97 -13.42
CA ALA A 177 -4.12 19.51 -14.30
C ALA A 177 -2.80 20.25 -14.05
N GLN A 178 -2.85 21.57 -13.78
CA GLN A 178 -1.66 22.34 -13.41
C GLN A 178 -1.14 21.96 -12.03
N VAL A 179 -2.03 21.64 -11.07
CA VAL A 179 -1.62 21.10 -9.77
C VAL A 179 -0.85 19.79 -9.94
N LEU A 180 -1.37 18.86 -10.76
CA LEU A 180 -0.68 17.60 -11.05
C LEU A 180 0.67 17.81 -11.75
N ALA A 181 0.77 18.81 -12.63
CA ALA A 181 2.03 19.16 -13.30
C ALA A 181 3.05 19.72 -12.30
N ASN A 182 2.65 20.66 -11.44
CA ASN A 182 3.51 21.25 -10.41
C ASN A 182 4.00 20.23 -9.39
N MET A 183 3.21 19.19 -9.12
CA MET A 183 3.56 18.09 -8.22
C MET A 183 4.30 16.93 -8.93
N ALA A 184 4.62 17.06 -10.22
CA ALA A 184 5.23 16.00 -11.03
C ALA A 184 4.44 14.67 -11.05
N LEU A 185 3.12 14.73 -10.85
CA LEU A 185 2.22 13.57 -10.79
C LEU A 185 1.57 13.24 -12.15
N ASN A 186 1.75 14.04 -13.21
CA ASN A 186 1.06 13.86 -14.50
C ASN A 186 1.74 12.89 -15.49
N LYS A 187 2.86 12.26 -15.13
CA LYS A 187 3.69 11.51 -16.11
C LYS A 187 3.09 10.22 -16.68
N ASP A 188 2.28 9.51 -15.90
CA ASP A 188 1.76 8.18 -16.24
C ASP A 188 0.24 8.16 -16.16
N SER A 189 -0.39 7.09 -16.67
CA SER A 189 -1.83 6.88 -16.51
C SER A 189 -2.18 6.19 -15.18
N ILE A 190 -3.43 6.32 -14.76
CA ILE A 190 -3.99 5.62 -13.58
C ILE A 190 -3.85 4.10 -13.71
N ALA A 191 -3.94 3.56 -14.93
CA ALA A 191 -3.79 2.12 -15.19
C ALA A 191 -2.39 1.60 -14.82
N VAL A 192 -1.34 2.39 -15.10
CA VAL A 192 0.04 2.04 -14.72
C VAL A 192 0.17 1.96 -13.19
N ASP A 193 -0.49 2.85 -12.44
CA ASP A 193 -0.48 2.80 -10.98
C ASP A 193 -1.13 1.53 -10.45
N VAL A 194 -2.26 1.13 -11.03
CA VAL A 194 -2.97 -0.10 -10.65
C VAL A 194 -2.12 -1.33 -10.93
N VAL A 195 -1.54 -1.43 -12.14
CA VAL A 195 -0.69 -2.56 -12.52
C VAL A 195 0.56 -2.65 -11.63
N SER A 196 1.21 -1.52 -11.34
CA SER A 196 2.38 -1.48 -10.46
C SER A 196 2.03 -1.91 -9.03
N LEU A 197 0.89 -1.48 -8.48
CA LEU A 197 0.43 -1.92 -7.16
C LEU A 197 0.15 -3.42 -7.10
N VAL A 198 -0.50 -3.96 -8.13
CA VAL A 198 -0.75 -5.41 -8.24
C VAL A 198 0.58 -6.17 -8.34
N ALA A 199 1.53 -5.69 -9.13
CA ALA A 199 2.86 -6.30 -9.26
C ALA A 199 3.63 -6.30 -7.93
N ILE A 200 3.63 -5.18 -7.20
CA ILE A 200 4.27 -5.07 -5.87
C ILE A 200 3.60 -6.00 -4.86
N ASN A 201 2.28 -6.10 -4.89
CA ASN A 201 1.53 -6.99 -4.01
C ASN A 201 1.93 -8.46 -4.22
N VAL A 202 1.96 -8.90 -5.49
CA VAL A 202 2.42 -10.24 -5.87
C VAL A 202 3.88 -10.44 -5.47
N MET A 203 4.74 -9.43 -5.68
CA MET A 203 6.15 -9.48 -5.28
C MET A 203 6.30 -9.71 -3.78
N PHE A 204 5.63 -8.94 -2.91
CA PHE A 204 5.74 -9.13 -1.47
C PHE A 204 5.20 -10.49 -1.00
N ARG A 205 4.08 -10.96 -1.59
CA ARG A 205 3.52 -12.27 -1.25
C ARG A 205 4.41 -13.42 -1.70
N THR A 206 4.96 -13.36 -2.91
CA THR A 206 5.90 -14.38 -3.41
C THR A 206 7.16 -14.47 -2.57
N ILE A 207 7.76 -13.34 -2.17
CA ILE A 207 8.90 -13.33 -1.24
C ILE A 207 8.52 -14.01 0.08
N GLY A 208 7.35 -13.68 0.65
CA GLY A 208 6.85 -14.32 1.87
C GLY A 208 6.69 -15.84 1.75
N VAL A 209 6.06 -16.34 0.68
CA VAL A 209 5.88 -17.79 0.43
C VAL A 209 7.22 -18.50 0.26
N VAL A 210 8.13 -17.93 -0.53
CA VAL A 210 9.44 -18.53 -0.79
C VAL A 210 10.23 -18.64 0.52
N TRP A 211 10.22 -17.58 1.33
CA TRP A 211 10.91 -17.58 2.62
C TRP A 211 10.29 -18.61 3.58
N LEU A 212 8.97 -18.71 3.62
CA LEU A 212 8.26 -19.74 4.38
C LEU A 212 8.65 -21.16 3.95
N TRP A 213 8.77 -21.40 2.64
CA TRP A 213 9.08 -22.71 2.09
C TRP A 213 10.53 -23.14 2.35
N VAL A 214 11.50 -22.26 2.12
CA VAL A 214 12.93 -22.50 2.40
C VAL A 214 13.13 -22.91 3.86
N ASN A 215 12.46 -22.19 4.73
CA ASN A 215 12.49 -22.39 6.17
C ASN A 215 11.98 -23.74 6.66
N ILE A 216 10.90 -24.23 6.06
CA ILE A 216 10.30 -25.50 6.43
C ILE A 216 11.21 -26.65 5.98
N ARG A 217 11.89 -26.50 4.84
CA ARG A 217 12.88 -27.47 4.34
C ARG A 217 14.14 -27.55 5.18
N GLN A 218 14.63 -26.44 5.73
CA GLN A 218 15.86 -26.42 6.54
C GLN A 218 15.74 -27.12 7.91
N LYS A 219 14.52 -27.46 8.36
CA LYS A 219 14.28 -28.19 9.61
C LYS A 219 14.20 -29.71 9.45
N HIS A 220 14.27 -30.21 8.21
CA HIS A 220 14.43 -31.63 7.88
C HIS A 220 15.88 -31.92 7.48
#